data_AF-A0A9E5PEY9-F1
#
_entry.id   AF-A0A9E5PEY9-F1
#
_cell.length_a   1.000
_cell.length_b   1.000
_cell.length_c   1.000
_cell.angle_alpha   90.00
_cell.angle_beta   90.00
_cell.angle_gamma   90.00
#
_symmetry.space_group_name_H-M   'P 1'
#
loop_
_entity.id
_entity.type
_entity.pdbx_description
1 polymer ?
#
loop_
_entity_poly.entity_id
_entity_poly.type
_entity_poly.pdbx_seq_one_letter_code
_entity_poly.pdbx_strand_id
1 'polypeptide(L)'
;MALQWLARGEVGEPGQWGQYHQAVSAAPPAPSPADRLRWGPTSSLALLTCVLVACSQKPPPDYAPDPGLVAEIAELRMVTRPQQACPGETIEAEYEAVLGDGRVIPFARKYDKDRPPALHVMFLRLSSPEADAESDGDWDTDPDPLASAMEGFRLRAELLARPSLGISAVVAPEYSCLSHAFRFEGRRGARGQPGFPGPDVLVRVDILSSPFYERLLVASIEVGQAPPFYALYDADAVPPSDWLVLESRGGRGGRGVDGATGAEGAAGTAGCPGGVGGAGGAGGNGGAGGPGGPGGHVTVMAPSEQPYLAGIVDARSPGGLGGKGGRAGKPGPGGAGGKGTTSGGRRCADGDPGPPGQEGKAGAEGSRGSPGPRARVITVSAADVFARPVPPSLQALLDYARHRD
;
A
#
# COMPACT_ATOMS: atom_id res chain seq x y z
N MET A 1 40.11 33.88 -19.11
CA MET A 1 40.55 32.64 -19.77
C MET A 1 40.50 31.55 -18.70
N ALA A 2 39.42 30.76 -18.65
CA ALA A 2 39.27 29.49 -19.38
C ALA A 2 40.17 28.40 -18.76
N LEU A 3 39.72 27.19 -18.39
CA LEU A 3 38.41 26.55 -18.54
C LEU A 3 38.40 25.27 -17.67
N GLN A 4 37.28 25.05 -16.98
CA GLN A 4 36.64 23.77 -16.65
C GLN A 4 37.16 22.52 -17.41
N TRP A 5 37.38 21.43 -16.66
CA TRP A 5 37.31 20.03 -17.11
C TRP A 5 36.45 19.27 -16.08
N LEU A 6 35.14 19.07 -16.34
CA LEU A 6 34.50 17.95 -17.05
C LEU A 6 34.37 16.67 -16.22
N ALA A 7 33.34 16.68 -15.37
CA ALA A 7 32.57 15.51 -15.01
C ALA A 7 31.78 15.00 -16.24
N ARG A 8 32.07 13.77 -16.67
CA ARG A 8 31.17 12.91 -17.44
C ARG A 8 31.14 11.56 -16.75
N GLY A 9 30.24 11.42 -15.78
CA GLY A 9 29.72 10.14 -15.35
C GLY A 9 28.36 9.99 -16.00
N GLU A 10 28.25 9.03 -16.92
CA GLU A 10 27.02 8.71 -17.62
C GLU A 10 25.91 8.37 -16.63
N VAL A 11 24.74 8.95 -16.88
CA VAL A 11 23.49 8.66 -16.19
C VAL A 11 23.06 7.26 -16.61
N GLY A 12 23.37 6.26 -15.78
CA GLY A 12 22.63 5.01 -15.78
C GLY A 12 21.23 5.29 -15.22
N GLU A 13 20.20 5.01 -16.01
CA GLU A 13 18.81 5.08 -15.55
C GLU A 13 18.64 4.30 -14.23
N PRO A 14 17.96 4.86 -13.21
CA PRO A 14 17.53 4.08 -12.07
C PRO A 14 16.45 3.11 -12.57
N GLY A 15 16.84 1.86 -12.81
CA GLY A 15 15.93 0.76 -13.07
C GLY A 15 14.85 0.74 -12.00
N GLN A 16 13.61 0.86 -12.45
CA GLN A 16 12.39 0.85 -11.65
C GLN A 16 12.46 -0.19 -10.51
N TRP A 17 12.64 0.29 -9.29
CA TRP A 17 12.42 -0.51 -8.09
C TRP A 17 10.96 -0.95 -8.09
N GLY A 18 10.77 -2.27 -8.13
CA GLY A 18 9.47 -2.90 -8.31
C GLY A 18 8.51 -2.44 -7.22
N GLN A 19 7.41 -1.80 -7.63
CA GLN A 19 6.22 -1.66 -6.80
C GLN A 19 5.69 -3.06 -6.49
N TYR A 20 6.21 -3.68 -5.44
CA TYR A 20 5.49 -4.73 -4.75
C TYR A 20 4.32 -4.03 -4.07
N HIS A 21 3.11 -4.23 -4.58
CA HIS A 21 1.93 -3.78 -3.87
C HIS A 21 1.83 -4.63 -2.60
N GLN A 22 2.23 -4.05 -1.46
CA GLN A 22 1.87 -4.55 -0.15
C GLN A 22 0.35 -4.40 -0.05
N ALA A 23 -0.39 -5.44 -0.44
CA ALA A 23 -1.78 -5.53 -0.10
C ALA A 23 -1.84 -5.91 1.38
N VAL A 24 -1.69 -4.91 2.26
CA VAL A 24 -2.07 -5.06 3.66
C VAL A 24 -3.54 -5.46 3.63
N SER A 25 -3.85 -6.67 4.09
CA SER A 25 -5.22 -7.13 4.17
C SER A 25 -5.88 -6.39 5.32
N ALA A 26 -6.38 -5.18 5.05
CA ALA A 26 -7.22 -4.45 5.99
C ALA A 26 -8.40 -5.35 6.40
N ALA A 27 -8.68 -5.43 7.70
CA ALA A 27 -9.92 -5.99 8.20
C ALA A 27 -11.11 -5.33 7.46
N PRO A 28 -12.18 -6.06 7.13
CA PRO A 28 -13.32 -5.48 6.44
C PRO A 28 -13.88 -4.31 7.29
N PRO A 29 -14.16 -3.14 6.69
CA PRO A 29 -14.78 -2.05 7.43
C PRO A 29 -16.12 -2.52 8.00
N ALA A 30 -16.39 -2.17 9.26
CA ALA A 30 -17.71 -2.34 9.84
C ALA A 30 -18.76 -1.69 8.92
N PRO A 31 -19.94 -2.32 8.71
CA PRO A 31 -20.95 -1.77 7.82
C PRO A 31 -21.38 -0.40 8.33
N SER A 32 -21.26 0.62 7.47
CA SER A 32 -21.75 1.96 7.77
C SER A 32 -23.28 1.93 7.94
N PRO A 33 -23.86 2.78 8.81
CA PRO A 33 -25.30 2.81 9.07
C PRO A 33 -26.16 3.32 7.90
N ALA A 34 -25.62 3.40 6.68
CA ALA A 34 -26.30 3.97 5.52
C ALA A 34 -27.10 2.95 4.66
N ASP A 35 -26.97 1.64 4.91
CA ASP A 35 -27.65 0.60 4.09
C ASP A 35 -29.06 0.22 4.57
N ARG A 36 -29.84 1.23 4.95
CA ARG A 36 -31.31 1.13 4.96
C ARG A 36 -31.90 2.36 4.30
N LEU A 37 -32.29 2.22 3.02
CA LEU A 37 -33.64 2.53 2.53
C LEU A 37 -33.69 2.38 0.99
N ARG A 38 -34.66 1.59 0.52
CA ARG A 38 -35.05 1.44 -0.88
C ARG A 38 -36.07 2.52 -1.28
N TRP A 39 -36.22 2.65 -2.61
CA TRP A 39 -37.29 3.26 -3.44
C TRP A 39 -36.98 4.67 -4.00
N GLY A 40 -36.89 4.75 -5.35
CA GLY A 40 -36.80 6.02 -6.13
C GLY A 40 -38.18 6.52 -6.58
N PRO A 41 -38.34 7.16 -7.76
CA PRO A 41 -37.48 8.07 -8.49
C PRO A 41 -38.10 9.50 -8.59
N THR A 42 -37.40 10.39 -9.29
CA THR A 42 -37.82 11.67 -9.90
C THR A 42 -37.41 12.99 -9.21
N SER A 43 -36.76 13.81 -10.05
CA SER A 43 -36.91 15.27 -10.18
C SER A 43 -35.96 16.21 -9.45
N SER A 44 -35.30 17.00 -10.31
CA SER A 44 -34.91 18.41 -10.13
C SER A 44 -33.62 18.71 -9.35
N LEU A 45 -32.56 18.93 -10.15
CA LEU A 45 -31.37 19.68 -9.77
C LEU A 45 -31.76 21.08 -9.29
N ALA A 46 -31.49 21.37 -8.02
CA ALA A 46 -31.18 22.71 -7.55
C ALA A 46 -29.70 22.73 -7.16
N LEU A 47 -28.88 23.40 -7.97
CA LEU A 47 -27.50 23.71 -7.63
C LEU A 47 -27.51 24.71 -6.46
N LEU A 48 -27.31 24.22 -5.25
CA LEU A 48 -26.98 25.03 -4.09
C LEU A 48 -25.44 25.13 -4.00
N THR A 49 -24.90 26.24 -4.47
CA THR A 49 -23.47 26.56 -4.37
C THR A 49 -23.15 26.93 -2.92
N CYS A 50 -22.87 25.94 -2.07
CA CYS A 50 -22.31 26.19 -0.75
C CYS A 50 -20.86 26.68 -0.90
N VAL A 51 -20.64 27.98 -0.68
CA VAL A 51 -19.30 28.53 -0.45
C VAL A 51 -18.85 28.01 0.91
N LEU A 52 -18.05 26.94 0.92
CA LEU A 52 -17.30 26.51 2.10
C LEU A 52 -16.26 27.58 2.38
N VAL A 53 -16.60 28.55 3.22
CA VAL A 53 -15.61 29.40 3.88
C VAL A 53 -14.81 28.48 4.79
N ALA A 54 -13.64 28.06 4.32
CA ALA A 54 -12.67 27.34 5.13
C ALA A 54 -12.25 28.27 6.27
N CYS A 55 -12.84 28.08 7.45
CA CYS A 55 -12.40 28.76 8.67
C CYS A 55 -10.92 28.36 8.90
N SER A 56 -9.99 29.29 8.69
CA SER A 56 -8.59 29.06 9.01
C SER A 56 -8.45 28.90 10.52
N GLN A 57 -8.19 27.68 10.99
CA GLN A 57 -7.99 27.37 12.42
C GLN A 57 -6.58 27.72 12.92
N LYS A 58 -5.74 28.32 12.06
CA LYS A 58 -4.38 28.74 12.40
C LYS A 58 -4.41 30.15 12.98
N PRO A 59 -3.76 30.39 14.14
CA PRO A 59 -3.57 31.74 14.67
C PRO A 59 -2.93 32.70 13.66
N PRO A 60 -3.25 34.00 13.73
CA PRO A 60 -2.64 35.00 12.86
C PRO A 60 -1.15 35.19 13.21
N PRO A 61 -0.31 35.68 12.28
CA PRO A 61 1.15 35.78 12.48
C PRO A 61 1.60 36.68 13.65
N ASP A 62 0.76 37.60 14.09
CA ASP A 62 0.99 38.54 15.19
C ASP A 62 0.46 38.03 16.55
N TYR A 63 -0.18 36.86 16.58
CA TYR A 63 -0.62 36.25 17.82
C TYR A 63 0.59 35.80 18.66
N ALA A 64 0.76 36.44 19.82
CA ALA A 64 1.84 36.20 20.76
C ALA A 64 1.27 36.00 22.18
N PRO A 65 1.93 35.21 23.04
CA PRO A 65 1.48 35.04 24.41
C PRO A 65 1.76 36.31 25.22
N ASP A 66 0.93 36.58 26.24
CA ASP A 66 1.17 37.68 27.18
C ASP A 66 2.52 37.47 27.90
N PRO A 67 3.49 38.40 27.79
CA PRO A 67 4.79 38.28 28.46
C PRO A 67 4.69 38.17 29.98
N GLY A 68 3.69 38.83 30.59
CA GLY A 68 3.44 38.74 32.04
C GLY A 68 3.04 37.32 32.43
N LEU A 69 2.10 36.73 31.68
CA LEU A 69 1.70 35.35 31.86
C LEU A 69 2.87 34.38 31.70
N VAL A 70 3.67 34.54 30.64
CA VAL A 70 4.86 33.70 30.38
C VAL A 70 5.87 33.76 31.53
N ALA A 71 6.05 34.93 32.14
CA ALA A 71 6.94 35.10 33.29
C ALA A 71 6.44 34.36 34.54
N GLU A 72 5.13 34.19 34.69
CA GLU A 72 4.50 33.46 35.80
C GLU A 72 4.55 31.94 35.65
N ILE A 73 4.83 31.41 34.44
CA ILE A 73 4.93 29.96 34.22
C ILE A 73 6.13 29.41 34.99
N ALA A 74 5.85 28.47 35.90
CA ALA A 74 6.83 27.78 36.72
C ALA A 74 7.20 26.41 36.14
N GLU A 75 6.23 25.70 35.56
CA GLU A 75 6.38 24.32 35.07
C GLU A 75 5.50 24.09 33.82
N LEU A 76 5.94 23.19 32.94
CA LEU A 76 5.11 22.63 31.87
C LEU A 76 4.75 21.18 32.20
N ARG A 77 3.53 20.77 31.85
CA ARG A 77 3.07 19.38 31.93
C ARG A 77 2.63 18.89 30.56
N MET A 78 2.87 17.62 30.32
CA MET A 78 2.45 16.89 29.13
C MET A 78 1.70 15.64 29.58
N VAL A 79 0.49 15.46 29.05
CA VAL A 79 -0.32 14.26 29.26
C VAL A 79 -0.55 13.61 27.91
N THR A 80 -0.09 12.37 27.75
CA THR A 80 -0.24 11.61 26.52
C THR A 80 -1.36 10.57 26.65
N ARG A 81 -2.10 10.36 25.58
CA ARG A 81 -3.10 9.30 25.47
C ARG A 81 -3.03 8.67 24.07
N PRO A 82 -3.04 7.34 23.95
CA PRO A 82 -2.87 6.32 25.02
C PRO A 82 -1.47 6.35 25.69
N GLN A 83 -1.30 5.66 26.82
CA GLN A 83 0.00 5.53 27.52
C GLN A 83 0.98 4.59 26.82
N GLN A 84 0.48 3.80 25.87
CA GLN A 84 1.26 3.00 24.94
C GLN A 84 0.76 3.28 23.54
N ALA A 85 1.63 3.30 22.53
CA ALA A 85 1.24 3.63 21.16
C ALA A 85 1.84 2.68 20.14
N CYS A 86 1.13 2.49 19.04
CA CYS A 86 1.60 1.67 17.93
C CYS A 86 2.52 2.48 17.01
N PRO A 87 3.61 1.89 16.49
CA PRO A 87 4.35 2.50 15.39
C PRO A 87 3.43 2.81 14.20
N GLY A 88 3.47 4.05 13.72
CA GLY A 88 2.60 4.56 12.66
C GLY A 88 1.23 5.07 13.11
N GLU A 89 0.92 5.06 14.41
CA GLU A 89 -0.28 5.71 14.97
C GLU A 89 0.00 7.10 15.53
N THR A 90 -1.07 7.86 15.78
CA THR A 90 -1.03 9.18 16.40
C THR A 90 -1.12 9.07 17.93
N ILE A 91 -0.22 9.74 18.64
CA ILE A 91 -0.29 9.96 20.08
C ILE A 91 -0.97 11.30 20.33
N GLU A 92 -2.12 11.28 21.00
CA GLU A 92 -2.77 12.51 21.44
C GLU A 92 -2.01 13.10 22.63
N ALA A 93 -1.71 14.40 22.57
CA ALA A 93 -1.02 15.09 23.66
C ALA A 93 -1.78 16.35 24.12
N GLU A 94 -1.93 16.47 25.43
CA GLU A 94 -2.42 17.67 26.11
C GLU A 94 -1.24 18.34 26.82
N TYR A 95 -1.15 19.67 26.72
CA TYR A 95 -0.10 20.46 27.34
C TYR A 95 -0.70 21.48 28.29
N GLU A 96 -0.06 21.66 29.45
CA GLU A 96 -0.49 22.61 30.46
C GLU A 96 0.68 23.42 30.99
N ALA A 97 0.46 24.71 31.22
CA ALA A 97 1.36 25.57 31.97
C ALA A 97 0.88 25.66 33.42
N VAL A 98 1.76 25.36 34.37
CA VAL A 98 1.51 25.56 35.80
C VAL A 98 2.19 26.86 36.22
N LEU A 99 1.40 27.79 36.73
CA LEU A 99 1.88 29.09 37.19
C LEU A 99 2.50 28.98 38.59
N GLY A 100 3.28 30.00 38.99
CA GLY A 100 3.90 30.06 40.32
C GLY A 100 2.91 30.05 41.50
N ASP A 101 1.64 30.39 41.25
CA ASP A 101 0.55 30.30 42.24
C ASP A 101 -0.21 28.97 42.23
N GLY A 102 0.21 28.02 41.38
CA GLY A 102 -0.41 26.70 41.22
C GLY A 102 -1.60 26.63 40.28
N ARG A 103 -2.06 27.75 39.69
CA ARG A 103 -3.07 27.71 38.63
C ARG A 103 -2.54 26.97 37.41
N VAL A 104 -3.43 26.25 36.73
CA VAL A 104 -3.12 25.49 35.52
C VAL A 104 -3.83 26.13 34.34
N ILE A 105 -3.08 26.39 33.27
CA ILE A 105 -3.60 26.96 32.03
C ILE A 105 -3.27 26.00 30.88
N PRO A 106 -4.28 25.44 30.20
CA PRO A 106 -4.04 24.54 29.08
C PRO A 106 -3.54 25.32 27.86
N PHE A 107 -2.67 24.69 27.07
CA PHE A 107 -2.37 25.17 25.72
C PHE A 107 -3.51 24.76 24.80
N ALA A 108 -4.16 25.73 24.18
CA ALA A 108 -5.20 25.46 23.20
C ALA A 108 -4.59 24.81 21.94
N ARG A 109 -5.30 23.80 21.42
CA ARG A 109 -4.98 23.09 20.18
C ARG A 109 -5.59 23.74 18.95
N LYS A 110 -6.62 24.57 19.15
CA LYS A 110 -7.34 25.30 18.10
C LYS A 110 -7.40 26.77 18.43
N TYR A 111 -7.35 27.59 17.40
CA TYR A 111 -7.51 29.04 17.52
C TYR A 111 -8.97 29.46 17.31
N ASP A 112 -9.52 30.16 18.31
CA ASP A 112 -10.79 30.87 18.20
C ASP A 112 -10.50 32.38 18.13
N LYS A 113 -10.82 33.01 17.01
CA LYS A 113 -10.60 34.45 16.81
C LYS A 113 -11.47 35.32 17.72
N ASP A 114 -12.65 34.84 18.10
CA ASP A 114 -13.62 35.60 18.88
C ASP A 114 -13.27 35.51 20.38
N ARG A 115 -12.51 34.47 20.74
CA ARG A 115 -11.97 34.24 22.08
C ARG A 115 -10.54 33.68 21.99
N PRO A 116 -9.54 34.51 21.64
CA PRO A 116 -8.17 34.04 21.51
C PRO A 116 -7.71 33.36 22.81
N PRO A 117 -7.13 32.15 22.73
CA PRO A 117 -6.69 31.46 23.93
C PRO A 117 -5.51 32.20 24.57
N ALA A 118 -5.28 31.99 25.87
CA ALA A 118 -4.14 32.60 26.56
C ALA A 118 -2.81 31.97 26.13
N LEU A 119 -2.81 30.65 25.91
CA LEU A 119 -1.69 29.85 25.42
C LEU A 119 -2.17 28.94 24.29
N HIS A 120 -1.33 28.72 23.29
CA HIS A 120 -1.61 27.83 22.16
C HIS A 120 -0.39 26.96 21.90
N VAL A 121 -0.60 25.72 21.43
CA VAL A 121 0.49 24.76 21.13
C VAL A 121 1.58 25.28 20.20
N MET A 122 1.31 26.30 19.36
CA MET A 122 2.32 26.92 18.51
C MET A 122 3.39 27.70 19.27
N PHE A 123 3.15 28.00 20.54
CA PHE A 123 4.14 28.59 21.43
C PHE A 123 5.10 27.53 21.99
N LEU A 124 4.89 26.26 21.68
CA LEU A 124 5.78 25.17 22.03
C LEU A 124 6.65 24.81 20.82
N ARG A 125 7.93 24.55 21.09
CA ARG A 125 8.79 23.76 20.21
C ARG A 125 8.59 22.30 20.56
N LEU A 126 7.96 21.57 19.65
CA LEU A 126 7.77 20.14 19.75
C LEU A 126 8.88 19.43 18.96
N SER A 127 9.50 18.41 19.54
CA SER A 127 10.54 17.60 18.89
C SER A 127 10.53 16.16 19.40
N SER A 128 10.68 15.20 18.50
CA SER A 128 10.93 13.79 18.83
C SER A 128 11.84 13.18 17.76
N PRO A 129 12.72 12.22 18.10
CA PRO A 129 13.44 11.41 17.12
C PRO A 129 12.60 10.28 16.51
N GLU A 130 11.53 9.84 17.19
CA GLU A 130 10.71 8.69 16.80
C GLU A 130 9.27 9.07 16.41
N ALA A 131 8.97 10.37 16.34
CA ALA A 131 7.65 10.87 15.97
C ALA A 131 7.74 12.27 15.36
N ASP A 132 6.83 12.56 14.45
CA ASP A 132 6.65 13.89 13.87
C ASP A 132 5.56 14.64 14.64
N ALA A 133 5.85 15.89 15.03
CA ALA A 133 4.90 16.72 15.76
C ALA A 133 3.90 17.39 14.80
N GLU A 134 2.62 17.26 15.10
CA GLU A 134 1.53 17.86 14.35
C GLU A 134 1.23 19.28 14.79
N SER A 135 0.56 20.03 13.91
CA SER A 135 0.28 21.46 14.12
C SER A 135 -0.66 21.76 15.30
N ASP A 136 -1.42 20.77 15.73
CA ASP A 136 -2.36 20.84 16.86
C ASP A 136 -1.78 20.24 18.16
N GLY A 137 -0.52 19.81 18.13
CA GLY A 137 0.23 19.32 19.28
C GLY A 137 0.28 17.79 19.43
N ASP A 138 -0.43 17.03 18.58
CA ASP A 138 -0.32 15.58 18.56
C ASP A 138 0.98 15.11 17.90
N TRP A 139 1.23 13.80 17.91
CA TRP A 139 2.44 13.20 17.37
C TRP A 139 2.13 12.01 16.49
N ASP A 140 2.58 12.03 15.24
CA ASP A 140 2.53 10.87 14.36
C ASP A 140 3.82 10.05 14.55
N THR A 141 3.69 8.83 15.06
CA THR A 141 4.84 7.98 15.36
C THR A 141 5.50 7.41 14.11
N ASP A 142 6.82 7.18 14.16
CA ASP A 142 7.55 6.52 13.08
C ASP A 142 6.96 5.11 12.82
N PRO A 143 6.61 4.78 11.58
CA PRO A 143 6.06 3.47 11.24
C PRO A 143 7.07 2.32 11.32
N ASP A 144 8.38 2.58 11.36
CA ASP A 144 9.40 1.56 11.61
C ASP A 144 9.39 1.16 13.09
N PRO A 145 8.96 -0.07 13.44
CA PRO A 145 8.90 -0.49 14.84
C PRO A 145 10.28 -0.54 15.53
N LEU A 146 11.37 -0.61 14.77
CA LEU A 146 12.72 -0.55 15.35
C LEU A 146 13.08 0.86 15.88
N ALA A 147 12.45 1.92 15.39
CA ALA A 147 12.73 3.29 15.83
C ALA A 147 12.42 3.48 17.32
N SER A 148 11.33 2.86 17.81
CA SER A 148 10.88 2.97 19.21
C SER A 148 11.33 1.83 20.12
N ALA A 149 11.93 0.77 19.57
CA ALA A 149 12.18 -0.47 20.32
C ALA A 149 13.11 -0.29 21.53
N MET A 150 14.12 0.57 21.41
CA MET A 150 15.10 0.79 22.48
C MET A 150 14.70 1.91 23.44
N GLU A 151 14.01 2.94 22.95
CA GLU A 151 13.90 4.22 23.67
C GLU A 151 12.45 4.71 23.83
N GLY A 152 11.48 3.99 23.25
CA GLY A 152 10.08 4.37 23.18
C GLY A 152 9.88 5.56 22.26
N PHE A 153 8.73 6.22 22.36
CA PHE A 153 8.50 7.50 21.69
C PHE A 153 8.84 8.63 22.64
N ARG A 154 9.97 9.30 22.40
CA ARG A 154 10.46 10.37 23.28
C ARG A 154 9.96 11.70 22.80
N LEU A 155 9.00 12.25 23.53
CA LEU A 155 8.31 13.47 23.18
C LEU A 155 8.89 14.60 24.02
N ARG A 156 9.25 15.71 23.38
CA ARG A 156 9.77 16.91 24.06
C ARG A 156 8.99 18.13 23.64
N ALA A 157 8.57 18.93 24.62
CA ALA A 157 7.96 20.23 24.40
C ALA A 157 8.71 21.31 25.18
N GLU A 158 9.07 22.40 24.52
CA GLU A 158 9.74 23.55 25.12
C GLU A 158 8.97 24.83 24.85
N LEU A 159 8.84 25.73 25.82
CA LEU A 159 8.23 27.03 25.58
C LEU A 159 9.15 27.91 24.74
N LEU A 160 8.71 28.34 23.55
CA LEU A 160 9.54 29.15 22.62
C LEU A 160 10.05 30.44 23.25
N ALA A 161 9.21 31.12 24.05
CA ALA A 161 9.56 32.36 24.73
C ALA A 161 10.53 32.16 25.92
N ARG A 162 10.62 30.93 26.47
CA ARG A 162 11.50 30.58 27.59
C ARG A 162 11.96 29.13 27.47
N PRO A 163 12.94 28.81 26.60
CA PRO A 163 13.32 27.43 26.30
C PRO A 163 13.89 26.63 27.48
N SER A 164 14.26 27.29 28.58
CA SER A 164 14.62 26.61 29.83
C SER A 164 13.44 25.94 30.52
N LEU A 165 12.20 26.30 30.15
CA LEU A 165 10.99 25.58 30.54
C LEU A 165 10.68 24.55 29.44
N GLY A 166 11.04 23.31 29.71
CA GLY A 166 10.74 22.17 28.87
C GLY A 166 10.21 21.00 29.68
N ILE A 167 9.47 20.14 29.01
CA ILE A 167 8.97 18.87 29.54
C ILE A 167 9.30 17.76 28.55
N SER A 168 9.47 16.55 29.07
CA SER A 168 9.66 15.35 28.24
C SER A 168 8.82 14.20 28.78
N ALA A 169 8.33 13.38 27.87
CA ALA A 169 7.61 12.16 28.16
C ALA A 169 8.16 11.02 27.30
N VAL A 170 8.05 9.79 27.80
CA VAL A 170 8.33 8.58 27.04
C VAL A 170 7.04 7.78 26.98
N VAL A 171 6.52 7.56 25.78
CA VAL A 171 5.37 6.69 25.55
C VAL A 171 5.92 5.31 25.17
N ALA A 172 5.48 4.27 25.89
CA ALA A 172 5.93 2.92 25.62
C ALA A 172 5.36 2.43 24.28
N PRO A 173 6.13 1.68 23.47
CA PRO A 173 5.60 1.14 22.23
C PRO A 173 4.71 -0.06 22.49
N GLU A 174 3.60 -0.16 21.77
CA GLU A 174 2.72 -1.33 21.71
C GLU A 174 2.90 -2.00 20.35
N TYR A 175 3.21 -3.30 20.34
CA TYR A 175 3.51 -4.01 19.10
C TYR A 175 2.41 -4.98 18.68
N SER A 176 1.40 -5.24 19.51
CA SER A 176 0.34 -6.19 19.16
C SER A 176 -0.58 -5.75 18.02
N CYS A 177 -0.63 -4.45 17.77
CA CYS A 177 -1.37 -3.81 16.68
C CYS A 177 -0.68 -3.89 15.32
N LEU A 178 0.59 -4.29 15.26
CA LEU A 178 1.31 -4.39 13.99
C LEU A 178 0.76 -5.55 13.16
N SER A 179 0.75 -5.34 11.83
CA SER A 179 0.39 -6.40 10.90
C SER A 179 1.39 -7.55 11.03
N HIS A 180 0.87 -8.75 11.15
CA HIS A 180 1.65 -10.00 11.16
C HIS A 180 1.26 -10.90 9.99
N ALA A 181 0.42 -10.41 9.08
CA ALA A 181 0.05 -11.11 7.85
C ALA A 181 0.51 -10.29 6.63
N PHE A 182 1.39 -10.88 5.83
CA PHE A 182 1.94 -10.23 4.65
C PHE A 182 1.75 -11.08 3.41
N ARG A 183 1.39 -10.42 2.31
CA ARG A 183 1.24 -11.05 1.00
C ARG A 183 2.05 -10.30 -0.04
N PHE A 184 2.85 -11.08 -0.77
CA PHE A 184 3.65 -10.62 -1.89
C PHE A 184 3.20 -11.35 -3.15
N GLU A 185 3.07 -10.61 -4.24
CA GLU A 185 2.60 -11.18 -5.51
C GLU A 185 3.61 -10.88 -6.63
N GLY A 186 3.88 -11.91 -7.43
CA GLY A 186 4.62 -11.77 -8.67
C GLY A 186 3.89 -10.83 -9.65
N ARG A 187 4.65 -10.23 -10.55
CA ARG A 187 4.08 -9.32 -11.55
C ARG A 187 3.11 -10.05 -12.49
N ARG A 188 2.11 -9.32 -12.98
CA ARG A 188 1.19 -9.81 -14.02
C ARG A 188 1.92 -10.00 -15.35
N GLY A 189 1.58 -11.07 -16.07
CA GLY A 189 2.04 -11.31 -17.44
C GLY A 189 1.47 -10.31 -18.45
N ALA A 190 2.26 -10.00 -19.48
CA ALA A 190 1.80 -9.27 -20.67
C ALA A 190 0.77 -10.11 -21.47
N ARG A 191 0.09 -9.53 -22.47
CA ARG A 191 -1.00 -10.25 -23.18
C ARG A 191 -0.58 -11.63 -23.68
N GLY A 192 -1.33 -12.66 -23.31
CA GLY A 192 -1.06 -14.07 -23.61
C GLY A 192 0.19 -14.67 -22.95
N GLN A 193 0.96 -13.88 -22.20
CA GLN A 193 2.20 -14.31 -21.55
C GLN A 193 1.97 -14.82 -20.13
N PRO A 194 2.85 -15.72 -19.63
CA PRO A 194 2.79 -16.21 -18.26
C PRO A 194 2.91 -15.07 -17.24
N GLY A 195 2.31 -15.27 -16.06
CA GLY A 195 2.61 -14.45 -14.89
C GLY A 195 4.04 -14.68 -14.40
N PHE A 196 4.61 -13.69 -13.70
CA PHE A 196 5.95 -13.81 -13.15
C PHE A 196 5.94 -14.68 -11.87
N PRO A 197 7.07 -15.31 -11.50
CA PRO A 197 7.19 -15.99 -10.21
C PRO A 197 6.84 -15.09 -9.02
N GLY A 198 6.36 -15.70 -7.94
CA GLY A 198 6.29 -15.01 -6.65
C GLY A 198 7.70 -14.64 -6.17
N PRO A 199 7.86 -13.54 -5.42
CA PRO A 199 9.18 -13.11 -4.98
C PRO A 199 9.76 -14.07 -3.93
N ASP A 200 11.08 -14.17 -3.87
CA ASP A 200 11.73 -14.92 -2.81
C ASP A 200 11.64 -14.12 -1.50
N VAL A 201 11.31 -14.80 -0.42
CA VAL A 201 11.16 -14.21 0.91
C VAL A 201 12.11 -14.89 1.88
N LEU A 202 12.93 -14.11 2.57
CA LEU A 202 13.77 -14.57 3.67
C LEU A 202 13.28 -13.93 4.95
N VAL A 203 12.92 -14.78 5.90
CA VAL A 203 12.47 -14.40 7.24
C VAL A 203 13.57 -14.78 8.21
N ARG A 204 14.02 -13.84 9.02
CA ARG A 204 14.90 -14.11 10.16
C ARG A 204 14.12 -13.81 11.42
N VAL A 205 14.00 -14.78 12.32
CA VAL A 205 13.19 -14.64 13.52
C VAL A 205 14.01 -15.02 14.75
N ASP A 206 13.96 -14.18 15.77
CA ASP A 206 14.57 -14.43 17.08
C ASP A 206 13.77 -13.74 18.20
N ILE A 207 14.04 -14.11 19.45
CA ILE A 207 13.58 -13.39 20.63
C ILE A 207 14.74 -12.56 21.17
N LEU A 208 14.56 -11.25 21.20
CA LEU A 208 15.47 -10.30 21.82
C LEU A 208 14.83 -9.72 23.09
N SER A 209 15.52 -8.80 23.76
CA SER A 209 14.97 -8.01 24.85
C SER A 209 15.08 -6.53 24.53
N SER A 210 14.20 -5.73 25.13
CA SER A 210 14.31 -4.27 25.13
C SER A 210 14.00 -3.72 26.53
N PRO A 211 14.19 -2.41 26.77
CA PRO A 211 13.79 -1.80 28.03
C PRO A 211 12.28 -1.90 28.34
N PHE A 212 11.44 -2.16 27.33
CA PHE A 212 9.98 -2.24 27.47
C PHE A 212 9.46 -3.69 27.51
N TYR A 213 10.18 -4.62 26.90
CA TYR A 213 9.78 -6.03 26.78
C TYR A 213 10.93 -6.95 27.18
N GLU A 214 10.68 -7.84 28.14
CA GLU A 214 11.67 -8.86 28.51
C GLU A 214 11.91 -9.83 27.35
N ARG A 215 10.84 -10.19 26.64
CA ARG A 215 10.86 -11.09 25.49
C ARG A 215 10.17 -10.42 24.31
N LEU A 216 10.96 -9.82 23.46
CA LEU A 216 10.53 -9.15 22.24
C LEU A 216 10.78 -10.07 21.05
N LEU A 217 9.72 -10.55 20.41
CA LEU A 217 9.83 -11.32 19.18
C LEU A 217 10.15 -10.36 18.03
N VAL A 218 11.23 -10.64 17.30
CA VAL A 218 11.69 -9.80 16.19
C VAL A 218 11.76 -10.63 14.92
N ALA A 219 11.03 -10.22 13.89
CA ALA A 219 11.10 -10.79 12.56
C ALA A 219 11.64 -9.75 11.56
N SER A 220 12.73 -10.10 10.86
CA SER A 220 13.24 -9.36 9.71
C SER A 220 12.76 -10.05 8.43
N ILE A 221 12.04 -9.32 7.57
CA ILE A 221 11.40 -9.85 6.37
C ILE A 221 12.03 -9.18 5.15
N GLU A 222 12.79 -9.97 4.39
CA GLU A 222 13.47 -9.54 3.17
C GLU A 222 12.75 -10.12 1.95
N VAL A 223 12.40 -9.27 0.97
CA VAL A 223 11.62 -9.67 -0.20
C VAL A 223 12.40 -9.35 -1.48
N GLY A 224 12.86 -10.39 -2.17
CA GLY A 224 13.67 -10.28 -3.36
C GLY A 224 15.02 -9.60 -3.11
N GLN A 225 15.11 -8.31 -3.43
CA GLN A 225 16.31 -7.48 -3.24
C GLN A 225 15.97 -6.17 -2.50
N ALA A 226 14.76 -6.06 -1.95
CA ALA A 226 14.37 -4.89 -1.18
C ALA A 226 15.03 -4.93 0.21
N PRO A 227 15.33 -3.76 0.81
CA PRO A 227 15.71 -3.69 2.21
C PRO A 227 14.70 -4.42 3.09
N PRO A 228 15.14 -5.11 4.16
CA PRO A 228 14.23 -5.78 5.06
C PRO A 228 13.37 -4.76 5.81
N PHE A 229 12.12 -5.14 6.08
CA PHE A 229 11.29 -4.47 7.07
C PHE A 229 11.08 -5.39 8.28
N TYR A 230 10.61 -4.83 9.38
CA TYR A 230 10.58 -5.51 10.67
C TYR A 230 9.16 -5.64 11.19
N ALA A 231 8.88 -6.79 11.82
CA ALA A 231 7.70 -7.00 12.63
C ALA A 231 8.16 -7.35 14.04
N LEU A 232 7.68 -6.58 15.02
CA LEU A 232 7.95 -6.79 16.44
C LEU A 232 6.67 -7.25 17.12
N TYR A 233 6.79 -8.00 18.21
CA TYR A 233 5.65 -8.41 19.02
C TYR A 233 6.08 -8.81 20.43
N ASP A 234 5.20 -8.63 21.41
CA ASP A 234 5.41 -9.12 22.77
C ASP A 234 5.33 -10.66 22.78
N ALA A 235 6.47 -11.33 22.95
CA ALA A 235 6.54 -12.79 22.90
C ALA A 235 5.74 -13.47 24.03
N ASP A 236 5.43 -12.75 25.12
CA ASP A 236 4.60 -13.28 26.21
C ASP A 236 3.09 -13.26 25.87
N ALA A 237 2.70 -12.46 24.87
CA ALA A 237 1.33 -12.41 24.35
C ALA A 237 1.09 -13.33 23.13
N VAL A 238 2.14 -13.95 22.56
CA VAL A 238 2.04 -14.77 21.34
C VAL A 238 1.39 -16.13 21.62
N PRO A 239 0.22 -16.45 21.01
CA PRO A 239 -0.30 -17.81 21.05
C PRO A 239 0.60 -18.77 20.25
N PRO A 240 0.63 -20.07 20.60
CA PRO A 240 1.67 -21.02 20.18
C PRO A 240 1.71 -21.43 18.69
N SER A 241 1.04 -20.73 17.77
CA SER A 241 1.13 -21.00 16.33
C SER A 241 0.63 -19.82 15.47
N ASP A 242 1.19 -19.69 14.27
CA ASP A 242 0.73 -18.79 13.19
C ASP A 242 0.77 -17.29 13.51
N TRP A 243 1.71 -16.84 14.35
CA TRP A 243 1.90 -15.40 14.56
C TRP A 243 2.24 -14.71 13.24
N LEU A 244 3.27 -15.16 12.53
CA LEU A 244 3.70 -14.52 11.28
C LEU A 244 3.18 -15.30 10.07
N VAL A 245 2.20 -14.74 9.37
CA VAL A 245 1.62 -15.33 8.15
C VAL A 245 2.22 -14.66 6.91
N LEU A 246 2.83 -15.45 6.03
CA LEU A 246 3.49 -14.96 4.83
C LEU A 246 2.99 -15.70 3.59
N GLU A 247 2.62 -14.96 2.56
CA GLU A 247 2.26 -15.52 1.26
C GLU A 247 3.16 -14.97 0.14
N SER A 248 3.92 -15.84 -0.54
CA SER A 248 4.63 -15.50 -1.77
C SER A 248 3.95 -16.13 -2.99
N ARG A 249 3.08 -15.34 -3.62
CA ARG A 249 2.20 -15.78 -4.70
C ARG A 249 2.79 -15.50 -6.07
N GLY A 250 2.64 -16.44 -7.00
CA GLY A 250 2.90 -16.20 -8.41
C GLY A 250 1.98 -15.14 -9.04
N GLY A 251 2.49 -14.35 -9.96
CA GLY A 251 1.71 -13.33 -10.64
C GLY A 251 0.63 -13.90 -11.54
N ARG A 252 -0.42 -13.10 -11.78
CA ARG A 252 -1.49 -13.50 -12.71
C ARG A 252 -0.98 -13.58 -14.16
N GLY A 253 -1.42 -14.59 -14.89
CA GLY A 253 -1.23 -14.67 -16.33
C GLY A 253 -1.86 -13.52 -17.11
N GLY A 254 -1.24 -13.16 -18.24
CA GLY A 254 -1.75 -12.09 -19.08
C GLY A 254 -3.02 -12.47 -19.83
N ARG A 255 -3.87 -11.47 -20.10
CA ARG A 255 -5.09 -11.71 -20.88
C ARG A 255 -4.75 -12.04 -22.32
N GLY A 256 -5.47 -12.96 -22.94
CA GLY A 256 -5.37 -13.23 -24.38
C GLY A 256 -5.72 -12.01 -25.25
N VAL A 257 -5.19 -12.01 -26.48
CA VAL A 257 -5.47 -10.98 -27.48
C VAL A 257 -6.87 -11.20 -28.06
N ASP A 258 -7.64 -10.14 -28.28
CA ASP A 258 -8.96 -10.28 -28.91
C ASP A 258 -8.83 -10.61 -30.39
N GLY A 259 -9.76 -11.40 -30.90
CA GLY A 259 -9.88 -11.68 -32.31
C GLY A 259 -10.24 -10.41 -33.09
N ALA A 260 -9.67 -10.25 -34.28
CA ALA A 260 -9.99 -9.15 -35.17
C ALA A 260 -11.42 -9.27 -35.70
N THR A 261 -12.10 -8.13 -35.92
CA THR A 261 -13.38 -8.13 -36.64
C THR A 261 -13.16 -8.51 -38.09
N GLY A 262 -14.04 -9.34 -38.64
CA GLY A 262 -14.03 -9.71 -40.06
C GLY A 262 -14.32 -8.51 -40.96
N ALA A 263 -13.71 -8.48 -42.15
CA ALA A 263 -13.93 -7.43 -43.14
C ALA A 263 -15.33 -7.50 -43.75
N GLU A 264 -15.88 -6.36 -44.16
CA GLU A 264 -17.13 -6.33 -44.93
C GLU A 264 -16.93 -6.96 -46.32
N GLY A 265 -17.95 -7.67 -46.80
CA GLY A 265 -17.97 -8.26 -48.14
C GLY A 265 -18.08 -7.19 -49.23
N ALA A 266 -17.49 -7.45 -50.41
CA ALA A 266 -17.56 -6.51 -51.52
C ALA A 266 -18.99 -6.30 -52.00
N ALA A 267 -19.39 -5.07 -52.31
CA ALA A 267 -20.71 -4.82 -52.88
C ALA A 267 -20.84 -5.44 -54.29
N GLY A 268 -22.04 -5.94 -54.60
CA GLY A 268 -22.37 -6.45 -55.92
C GLY A 268 -22.37 -5.33 -56.97
N THR A 269 -21.98 -5.66 -58.20
CA THR A 269 -21.98 -4.69 -59.31
C THR A 269 -23.39 -4.43 -59.80
N ALA A 270 -23.70 -3.20 -60.20
CA ALA A 270 -24.97 -2.91 -60.85
C ALA A 270 -25.03 -3.57 -62.24
N GLY A 271 -26.18 -4.13 -62.63
CA GLY A 271 -26.32 -4.88 -63.89
C GLY A 271 -27.73 -5.41 -64.15
N CYS A 272 -27.91 -6.19 -65.23
CA CYS A 272 -29.16 -6.88 -65.53
C CYS A 272 -28.91 -8.39 -65.74
N PRO A 273 -29.11 -9.23 -64.70
CA PRO A 273 -29.47 -8.88 -63.32
C PRO A 273 -28.33 -8.20 -62.54
N GLY A 274 -28.64 -7.57 -61.40
CA GLY A 274 -27.62 -7.04 -60.50
C GLY A 274 -26.71 -8.15 -59.97
N GLY A 275 -25.41 -7.86 -59.79
CA GLY A 275 -24.45 -8.80 -59.24
C GLY A 275 -24.71 -9.08 -57.76
N VAL A 276 -24.47 -10.31 -57.33
CA VAL A 276 -24.59 -10.71 -55.91
C VAL A 276 -23.47 -10.05 -55.09
N GLY A 277 -23.76 -9.64 -53.86
CA GLY A 277 -22.76 -9.15 -52.93
C GLY A 277 -21.77 -10.25 -52.50
N GLY A 278 -20.51 -9.89 -52.26
CA GLY A 278 -19.49 -10.78 -51.74
C GLY A 278 -19.74 -11.15 -50.28
N ALA A 279 -19.27 -12.33 -49.86
CA ALA A 279 -19.37 -12.76 -48.46
C ALA A 279 -18.52 -11.87 -47.54
N GLY A 280 -19.01 -11.67 -46.31
CA GLY A 280 -18.24 -11.03 -45.24
C GLY A 280 -17.06 -11.91 -44.80
N GLY A 281 -15.97 -11.27 -44.39
CA GLY A 281 -14.81 -11.95 -43.80
C GLY A 281 -15.15 -12.55 -42.44
N ALA A 282 -14.55 -13.69 -42.11
CA ALA A 282 -14.70 -14.28 -40.79
C ALA A 282 -14.03 -13.40 -39.72
N GLY A 283 -14.61 -13.38 -38.52
CA GLY A 283 -13.96 -12.84 -37.34
C GLY A 283 -12.78 -13.71 -36.91
N GLY A 284 -11.71 -13.08 -36.44
CA GLY A 284 -10.55 -13.77 -35.89
C GLY A 284 -10.88 -14.46 -34.57
N ASN A 285 -10.18 -15.55 -34.27
CA ASN A 285 -10.26 -16.17 -32.95
C ASN A 285 -9.53 -15.31 -31.91
N GLY A 286 -10.02 -15.31 -30.67
CA GLY A 286 -9.29 -14.77 -29.54
C GLY A 286 -8.08 -15.64 -29.19
N GLY A 287 -6.97 -15.01 -28.83
CA GLY A 287 -5.78 -15.69 -28.32
C GLY A 287 -6.01 -16.25 -26.91
N ALA A 288 -5.29 -17.31 -26.55
CA ALA A 288 -5.35 -17.88 -25.21
C ALA A 288 -4.84 -16.89 -24.14
N GLY A 289 -5.38 -17.01 -22.93
CA GLY A 289 -4.79 -16.38 -21.75
C GLY A 289 -3.48 -17.04 -21.37
N GLY A 290 -2.51 -16.25 -20.90
CA GLY A 290 -1.26 -16.79 -20.38
C GLY A 290 -1.48 -17.53 -19.06
N PRO A 291 -0.67 -18.54 -18.72
CA PRO A 291 -0.77 -19.25 -17.44
C PRO A 291 -0.35 -18.34 -16.28
N GLY A 292 -0.77 -18.67 -15.06
CA GLY A 292 -0.26 -18.02 -13.85
C GLY A 292 1.22 -18.33 -13.60
N GLY A 293 1.92 -17.40 -12.95
CA GLY A 293 3.31 -17.62 -12.53
C GLY A 293 3.42 -18.62 -11.37
N PRO A 294 4.58 -19.27 -11.18
CA PRO A 294 4.80 -20.15 -10.03
C PRO A 294 4.84 -19.36 -8.71
N GLY A 295 4.52 -19.99 -7.58
CA GLY A 295 4.75 -19.41 -6.25
C GLY A 295 6.25 -19.21 -5.96
N GLY A 296 6.60 -18.27 -5.09
CA GLY A 296 8.00 -17.96 -4.77
C GLY A 296 8.62 -18.90 -3.73
N HIS A 297 9.91 -18.71 -3.44
CA HIS A 297 10.59 -19.45 -2.38
C HIS A 297 10.47 -18.70 -1.06
N VAL A 298 10.13 -19.40 0.03
CA VAL A 298 10.19 -18.82 1.37
C VAL A 298 11.21 -19.58 2.20
N THR A 299 12.15 -18.85 2.81
CA THR A 299 13.14 -19.39 3.74
C THR A 299 12.91 -18.76 5.11
N VAL A 300 12.81 -19.59 6.14
CA VAL A 300 12.71 -19.16 7.54
C VAL A 300 14.00 -19.53 8.24
N MET A 301 14.70 -18.53 8.76
CA MET A 301 15.93 -18.64 9.53
C MET A 301 15.61 -18.38 11.00
N ALA A 302 15.92 -19.36 11.85
CA ALA A 302 15.70 -19.30 13.29
C ALA A 302 16.97 -19.73 14.05
N PRO A 303 17.14 -19.35 15.32
CA PRO A 303 18.24 -19.83 16.15
C PRO A 303 18.15 -21.35 16.37
N SER A 304 19.30 -22.04 16.37
CA SER A 304 19.42 -23.47 16.64
C SER A 304 19.06 -23.83 18.07
N GLU A 305 19.20 -22.87 18.98
CA GLU A 305 18.85 -22.99 20.39
C GLU A 305 17.33 -22.92 20.61
N GLN A 306 16.59 -22.29 19.68
CA GLN A 306 15.15 -22.09 19.76
C GLN A 306 14.47 -22.42 18.41
N PRO A 307 14.57 -23.67 17.92
CA PRO A 307 14.07 -24.04 16.60
C PRO A 307 12.53 -23.95 16.49
N TYR A 308 11.83 -23.92 17.62
CA TYR A 308 10.37 -23.74 17.67
C TYR A 308 9.93 -22.38 17.08
N LEU A 309 10.81 -21.37 17.05
CA LEU A 309 10.52 -20.07 16.45
C LEU A 309 10.27 -20.17 14.94
N ALA A 310 10.82 -21.18 14.25
CA ALA A 310 10.45 -21.41 12.86
C ALA A 310 8.99 -21.88 12.72
N GLY A 311 8.43 -22.51 13.76
CA GLY A 311 7.06 -23.04 13.76
C GLY A 311 5.97 -21.99 13.98
N ILE A 312 6.33 -20.76 14.39
CA ILE A 312 5.36 -19.66 14.55
C ILE A 312 5.16 -18.88 13.24
N VAL A 313 5.88 -19.26 12.17
CA VAL A 313 5.81 -18.65 10.83
C VAL A 313 5.02 -19.56 9.88
N ASP A 314 3.80 -19.16 9.52
CA ASP A 314 3.01 -19.82 8.46
C ASP A 314 3.36 -19.23 7.09
N ALA A 315 4.23 -19.91 6.36
CA ALA A 315 4.69 -19.49 5.05
C ALA A 315 4.06 -20.32 3.92
N ARG A 316 3.39 -19.64 2.98
CA ARG A 316 2.67 -20.23 1.84
C ARG A 316 3.17 -19.68 0.52
N SER A 317 3.32 -20.56 -0.47
CA SER A 317 3.75 -20.18 -1.83
C SER A 317 2.79 -20.63 -2.91
N PRO A 318 1.57 -20.08 -2.99
CA PRO A 318 0.62 -20.49 -4.02
C PRO A 318 1.03 -20.00 -5.42
N GLY A 319 0.72 -20.79 -6.45
CA GLY A 319 0.82 -20.32 -7.82
C GLY A 319 -0.21 -19.23 -8.16
N GLY A 320 0.13 -18.42 -9.14
CA GLY A 320 -0.69 -17.34 -9.67
C GLY A 320 -1.91 -17.83 -10.44
N LEU A 321 -2.90 -16.97 -10.59
CA LEU A 321 -4.09 -17.27 -11.38
C LEU A 321 -3.79 -17.18 -12.87
N GLY A 322 -4.46 -18.00 -13.68
CA GLY A 322 -4.40 -17.87 -15.13
C GLY A 322 -4.97 -16.53 -15.63
N GLY A 323 -4.52 -16.12 -16.82
CA GLY A 323 -5.08 -15.01 -17.56
C GLY A 323 -6.39 -15.42 -18.26
N LYS A 324 -7.32 -14.48 -18.40
CA LYS A 324 -8.54 -14.74 -19.20
C LYS A 324 -8.19 -14.88 -20.68
N GLY A 325 -8.89 -15.72 -21.41
CA GLY A 325 -8.82 -15.79 -22.87
C GLY A 325 -9.24 -14.48 -23.54
N GLY A 326 -8.77 -14.27 -24.77
CA GLY A 326 -9.22 -13.20 -25.65
C GLY A 326 -10.65 -13.44 -26.13
N ARG A 327 -11.40 -12.38 -26.39
CA ARG A 327 -12.74 -12.46 -26.96
C ARG A 327 -12.67 -12.89 -28.42
N ALA A 328 -13.71 -13.55 -28.90
CA ALA A 328 -13.92 -13.78 -30.33
C ALA A 328 -14.01 -12.46 -31.10
N GLY A 329 -13.47 -12.43 -32.31
CA GLY A 329 -13.69 -11.39 -33.29
C GLY A 329 -15.08 -11.53 -33.91
N LYS A 330 -15.77 -10.40 -34.09
CA LYS A 330 -17.09 -10.39 -34.71
C LYS A 330 -16.98 -10.74 -36.21
N PRO A 331 -17.99 -11.39 -36.80
CA PRO A 331 -18.02 -11.60 -38.24
C PRO A 331 -18.14 -10.28 -38.98
N GLY A 332 -17.55 -10.20 -40.17
CA GLY A 332 -17.80 -9.11 -41.10
C GLY A 332 -19.18 -9.23 -41.73
N PRO A 333 -19.90 -8.12 -41.96
CA PRO A 333 -21.16 -8.18 -42.69
C PRO A 333 -20.93 -8.60 -44.14
N GLY A 334 -21.91 -9.27 -44.76
CA GLY A 334 -21.87 -9.54 -46.19
C GLY A 334 -22.09 -8.27 -47.00
N GLY A 335 -21.52 -8.22 -48.20
CA GLY A 335 -21.64 -7.07 -49.09
C GLY A 335 -23.06 -6.89 -49.58
N ALA A 336 -23.51 -5.66 -49.74
CA ALA A 336 -24.83 -5.39 -50.32
C ALA A 336 -24.91 -5.92 -51.76
N GLY A 337 -26.08 -6.41 -52.17
CA GLY A 337 -26.32 -6.81 -53.55
C GLY A 337 -26.35 -5.63 -54.52
N GLY A 338 -25.92 -5.86 -55.75
CA GLY A 338 -25.84 -4.84 -56.80
C GLY A 338 -27.22 -4.45 -57.32
N LYS A 339 -27.43 -3.16 -57.61
CA LYS A 339 -28.73 -2.69 -58.10
C LYS A 339 -29.01 -3.18 -59.52
N GLY A 340 -30.22 -3.70 -59.75
CA GLY A 340 -30.71 -4.10 -61.06
C GLY A 340 -30.94 -2.88 -61.96
N THR A 341 -30.33 -2.87 -63.14
CA THR A 341 -30.49 -1.80 -64.13
C THR A 341 -31.68 -2.06 -65.05
N THR A 342 -32.17 -1.02 -65.72
CA THR A 342 -33.27 -1.15 -66.68
C THR A 342 -32.73 -1.54 -68.05
N SER A 343 -33.20 -2.65 -68.61
CA SER A 343 -32.86 -3.10 -69.96
C SER A 343 -34.13 -3.43 -70.73
N GLY A 344 -34.28 -2.87 -71.94
CA GLY A 344 -35.47 -3.11 -72.78
C GLY A 344 -36.80 -2.64 -72.18
N GLY A 345 -36.80 -1.60 -71.33
CA GLY A 345 -38.01 -1.05 -70.70
C GLY A 345 -38.52 -1.81 -69.46
N ARG A 346 -37.83 -2.87 -69.02
CA ARG A 346 -38.14 -3.62 -67.79
C ARG A 346 -36.98 -3.51 -66.79
N ARG A 347 -37.30 -3.28 -65.51
CA ARG A 347 -36.30 -3.25 -64.44
C ARG A 347 -35.87 -4.68 -64.11
N CYS A 348 -34.56 -4.93 -64.11
CA CYS A 348 -33.99 -6.21 -63.72
C CYS A 348 -33.95 -6.30 -62.19
N ALA A 349 -33.93 -7.53 -61.65
CA ALA A 349 -33.85 -7.74 -60.21
C ALA A 349 -32.50 -7.21 -59.66
N ASP A 350 -32.54 -6.65 -58.45
CA ASP A 350 -31.34 -6.38 -57.67
C ASP A 350 -30.69 -7.72 -57.30
N GLY A 351 -29.36 -7.74 -57.17
CA GLY A 351 -28.63 -8.90 -56.68
C GLY A 351 -28.89 -9.11 -55.19
N ASP A 352 -28.74 -10.34 -54.73
CA ASP A 352 -28.86 -10.65 -53.29
C ASP A 352 -27.63 -10.11 -52.52
N PRO A 353 -27.79 -9.69 -51.25
CA PRO A 353 -26.65 -9.46 -50.37
C PRO A 353 -25.82 -10.73 -50.17
N GLY A 354 -24.51 -10.57 -50.02
CA GLY A 354 -23.63 -11.65 -49.61
C GLY A 354 -23.95 -12.11 -48.17
N PRO A 355 -23.61 -13.35 -47.81
CA PRO A 355 -23.75 -13.82 -46.44
C PRO A 355 -22.73 -13.13 -45.51
N PRO A 356 -23.06 -12.92 -44.22
CA PRO A 356 -22.07 -12.49 -43.24
C PRO A 356 -20.99 -13.56 -43.05
N GLY A 357 -19.82 -13.13 -42.58
CA GLY A 357 -18.75 -14.03 -42.18
C GLY A 357 -19.11 -14.88 -40.97
N GLN A 358 -18.22 -15.81 -40.61
CA GLN A 358 -18.35 -16.60 -39.38
C GLN A 358 -17.77 -15.85 -38.18
N GLU A 359 -18.40 -15.97 -37.01
CA GLU A 359 -17.83 -15.44 -35.78
C GLU A 359 -16.58 -16.24 -35.38
N GLY A 360 -15.59 -15.56 -34.83
CA GLY A 360 -14.43 -16.22 -34.25
C GLY A 360 -14.80 -17.02 -33.00
N LYS A 361 -13.84 -17.79 -32.48
CA LYS A 361 -13.95 -18.45 -31.17
C LYS A 361 -13.26 -17.63 -30.09
N ALA A 362 -13.80 -17.64 -28.87
CA ALA A 362 -13.09 -17.09 -27.73
C ALA A 362 -11.84 -17.93 -27.42
N GLY A 363 -10.78 -17.27 -26.96
CA GLY A 363 -9.57 -17.94 -26.51
C GLY A 363 -9.81 -18.70 -25.20
N ALA A 364 -9.04 -19.77 -24.99
CA ALA A 364 -9.05 -20.50 -23.73
C ALA A 364 -8.50 -19.64 -22.57
N GLU A 365 -8.99 -19.90 -21.36
CA GLU A 365 -8.36 -19.35 -20.15
C GLU A 365 -7.00 -20.00 -19.91
N GLY A 366 -6.08 -19.22 -19.35
CA GLY A 366 -4.78 -19.73 -18.91
C GLY A 366 -4.93 -20.64 -17.68
N SER A 367 -4.03 -21.61 -17.54
CA SER A 367 -3.97 -22.46 -16.36
C SER A 367 -3.49 -21.70 -15.13
N ARG A 368 -3.79 -22.21 -13.94
CA ARG A 368 -3.18 -21.76 -12.69
C ARG A 368 -1.69 -22.11 -12.69
N GLY A 369 -0.86 -21.22 -12.15
CA GLY A 369 0.56 -21.49 -11.92
C GLY A 369 0.77 -22.58 -10.88
N SER A 370 1.92 -23.24 -10.91
CA SER A 370 2.29 -24.24 -9.91
C SER A 370 2.51 -23.58 -8.54
N PRO A 371 2.17 -24.24 -7.43
CA PRO A 371 2.69 -23.86 -6.13
C PRO A 371 4.23 -23.81 -6.16
N GLY A 372 4.81 -22.88 -5.39
CA GLY A 372 6.23 -22.89 -5.06
C GLY A 372 6.55 -24.06 -4.14
N PRO A 373 7.85 -24.31 -3.86
CA PRO A 373 8.23 -25.32 -2.88
C PRO A 373 7.69 -24.97 -1.49
N ARG A 374 7.63 -25.97 -0.61
CA ARG A 374 7.36 -25.72 0.81
C ARG A 374 8.43 -24.79 1.39
N ALA A 375 8.04 -24.00 2.38
CA ALA A 375 8.97 -23.14 3.09
C ALA A 375 10.15 -23.97 3.62
N ARG A 376 11.37 -23.45 3.42
CA ARG A 376 12.59 -24.08 3.92
C ARG A 376 12.94 -23.48 5.27
N VAL A 377 13.07 -24.32 6.29
CA VAL A 377 13.59 -23.90 7.58
C VAL A 377 15.10 -24.13 7.61
N ILE A 378 15.83 -23.12 8.08
CA ILE A 378 17.27 -23.19 8.36
C ILE A 378 17.46 -22.73 9.80
N THR A 379 18.22 -23.51 10.56
CA THR A 379 18.64 -23.13 11.90
C THR A 379 20.11 -22.70 11.89
N VAL A 380 20.42 -21.59 12.53
CA VAL A 380 21.78 -21.03 12.66
C VAL A 380 22.04 -20.66 14.12
N SER A 381 23.27 -20.33 14.52
CA SER A 381 23.47 -19.80 15.88
C SER A 381 22.69 -18.49 16.06
N ALA A 382 22.20 -18.19 17.26
CA ALA A 382 21.49 -16.92 17.54
C ALA A 382 22.26 -15.68 17.04
N ALA A 383 23.60 -15.69 17.16
CA ALA A 383 24.46 -14.60 16.68
C ALA A 383 24.43 -14.40 15.15
N ASP A 384 24.05 -15.43 14.39
CA ASP A 384 24.03 -15.43 12.93
C ASP A 384 22.64 -15.21 12.33
N VAL A 385 21.57 -15.23 13.14
CA VAL A 385 20.18 -15.09 12.66
C VAL A 385 20.00 -13.80 11.88
N PHE A 386 20.47 -12.67 12.42
CA PHE A 386 20.43 -11.36 11.78
C PHE A 386 21.77 -10.97 11.14
N ALA A 387 22.37 -11.86 10.34
CA ALA A 387 23.67 -11.61 9.69
C ALA A 387 23.80 -10.21 9.05
N ARG A 388 25.00 -9.61 9.14
CA ARG A 388 25.28 -8.21 8.77
C ARG A 388 25.20 -7.95 7.25
N PRO A 389 24.82 -6.72 6.83
CA PRO A 389 24.62 -5.52 7.65
C PRO A 389 23.21 -5.40 8.25
N VAL A 390 23.14 -5.16 9.57
CA VAL A 390 21.90 -4.81 10.28
C VAL A 390 21.79 -3.29 10.46
N PRO A 391 20.58 -2.72 10.48
CA PRO A 391 20.40 -1.30 10.77
C PRO A 391 20.85 -0.97 12.21
N PRO A 392 21.28 0.27 12.49
CA PRO A 392 21.76 0.67 13.82
C PRO A 392 20.76 0.40 14.95
N SER A 393 19.47 0.59 14.71
CA SER A 393 18.39 0.33 15.67
C SER A 393 18.28 -1.15 16.06
N LEU A 394 18.37 -2.07 15.10
CA LEU A 394 18.45 -3.50 15.40
C LEU A 394 19.76 -3.89 16.09
N GLN A 395 20.88 -3.28 15.69
CA GLN A 395 22.16 -3.51 16.35
C GLN A 395 22.10 -3.12 17.84
N ALA A 396 21.44 -2.01 18.17
CA ALA A 396 21.23 -1.59 19.56
C ALA A 396 20.42 -2.61 20.38
N LEU A 397 19.35 -3.20 19.80
CA LEU A 397 18.61 -4.30 20.44
C LEU A 397 19.48 -5.54 20.67
N LEU A 398 20.27 -5.93 19.67
CA LEU A 398 21.19 -7.07 19.77
C LEU A 398 22.29 -6.85 20.80
N ASP A 399 22.78 -5.61 20.93
CA ASP A 399 23.73 -5.23 21.99
C ASP A 399 23.05 -5.27 23.35
N TYR A 400 21.84 -4.72 23.49
CA TYR A 400 21.09 -4.73 24.76
C TYR A 400 20.81 -6.15 25.27
N ALA A 401 20.31 -7.04 24.40
CA ALA A 401 20.03 -8.42 24.75
C ALA A 401 21.27 -9.14 25.31
N ARG A 402 22.45 -8.93 24.68
CA ARG A 402 23.72 -9.53 25.11
C ARG A 402 24.25 -9.05 26.46
N HIS A 403 23.83 -7.89 26.95
CA HIS A 403 24.28 -7.36 28.25
C HIS A 403 23.39 -7.81 29.41
N ARG A 404 22.22 -8.42 29.12
CA ARG A 404 21.26 -8.86 30.14
C ARG A 404 21.52 -10.30 30.60
N ASP A 405 22.08 -11.13 29.71
CA ASP A 405 22.57 -12.48 30.00
C ASP A 405 23.95 -12.46 30.67
#